data_AF-A0A139XY96-F1
#
_entry.id   AF-A0A139XY96-F1
#
_cell.length_a   1.000
_cell.length_b   1.000
_cell.length_c   1.000
_cell.angle_alpha   90.00
_cell.angle_beta   90.00
_cell.angle_gamma   90.00
#
_symmetry.space_group_name_H-M   'P 1'
#
loop_
_entity.id
_entity.type
_entity.pdbx_description
1 polymer ?
#
loop_
_entity_poly.entity_id
_entity_poly.type
_entity_poly.pdbx_seq_one_letter_code
_entity_poly.pdbx_strand_id
1 'polypeptide(L)'
;MASNKALGKKMSLLEEELRGPVKVMDTYDPIFDSESEDEDCLYTVIDVAADEYRQALNKTSCFSGATPPPQKSHLTLDEFTKLAKEILNSYFVNRETFDLSKALEELNCNQYLDSFLVLAIQSSLHRSTDEQRCISASLTLLVDKHIVSKQQMVRAFEKLIQSASDINGDSQLNPDRVYLFLDCAVLDGCVDESYVRRLPEKFLAALSRETLEGNRHLVDALRNLKSFKEAVRNFLPDFFNSGSVEEMKIFLDEQRQPLLQHEFVKMVVESAFSKEN
;
A
#
# COMPACT_ATOMS: atom_id res chain seq x y z
N MET A 1 -2.17 23.07 19.53
CA MET A 1 -2.07 21.66 19.98
C MET A 1 -0.65 21.32 20.48
N ALA A 2 -0.07 22.11 21.38
CA ALA A 2 1.29 21.89 21.90
C ALA A 2 1.33 21.37 23.36
N SER A 3 0.17 21.31 24.04
CA SER A 3 0.12 21.03 25.49
C SER A 3 0.20 19.54 25.85
N ASN A 4 -0.16 18.62 24.95
CA ASN A 4 -0.24 17.19 25.27
C ASN A 4 1.08 16.42 25.08
N LYS A 5 2.05 16.98 24.36
CA LYS A 5 3.34 16.30 24.10
C LYS A 5 4.30 16.42 25.29
N ALA A 6 4.17 17.49 26.09
CA ALA A 6 5.00 17.73 27.26
C ALA A 6 4.62 16.85 28.47
N LEU A 7 3.34 16.48 28.59
CA LEU A 7 2.84 15.59 29.65
C LEU A 7 3.32 14.14 29.44
N GLY A 8 3.29 13.61 28.22
CA GLY A 8 3.76 12.26 27.93
C GLY A 8 5.26 12.07 28.21
N LYS A 9 6.08 13.08 27.90
CA LYS A 9 7.53 13.03 28.18
C LYS A 9 7.86 13.09 29.68
N LYS A 10 7.08 13.85 30.47
CA LYS A 10 7.26 13.93 31.93
C LYS A 10 6.84 12.63 32.63
N MET A 11 5.78 11.97 32.17
CA MET A 11 5.32 10.71 32.77
C MET A 11 6.32 9.56 32.57
N SER A 12 6.92 9.46 31.38
CA SER A 12 7.94 8.43 31.09
C SER A 12 9.23 8.62 31.90
N LEU A 13 9.66 9.86 32.15
CA LEU A 13 10.87 10.15 32.94
C LEU A 13 10.67 9.85 34.44
N LEU A 14 9.47 10.13 34.97
CA LEU A 14 9.11 9.81 36.36
C LEU A 14 9.04 8.30 36.61
N GLU A 15 8.58 7.53 35.63
CA GLU A 15 8.48 6.07 35.73
C GLU A 15 9.85 5.38 35.74
N GLU A 16 10.83 5.96 35.03
CA GLU A 16 12.21 5.49 34.98
C GLU A 16 12.99 5.88 36.25
N GLU A 17 12.74 7.07 36.84
CA GLU A 17 13.31 7.47 38.14
C GLU A 17 12.71 6.72 39.34
N LEU A 18 11.45 6.27 39.25
CA LEU A 18 10.79 5.47 40.31
C LEU A 18 11.18 3.99 40.27
N ARG A 19 11.72 3.50 39.16
CA ARG A 19 12.30 2.17 39.03
C ARG A 19 13.70 2.19 39.65
N GLY A 20 13.75 2.18 40.99
CA GLY A 20 14.99 2.10 41.75
C GLY A 20 15.91 0.94 41.26
N PRO A 21 17.20 0.95 41.63
CA PRO A 21 18.17 0.00 41.10
C PRO A 21 17.74 -1.44 41.35
N VAL A 22 17.85 -2.28 40.31
CA VAL A 22 17.55 -3.72 40.36
C VAL A 22 18.41 -4.34 41.47
N LYS A 23 17.75 -4.83 42.52
CA LYS A 23 18.41 -5.45 43.66
C LYS A 23 18.89 -6.83 43.22
N VAL A 24 20.19 -6.99 43.00
CA VAL A 24 20.81 -8.30 42.76
C VAL A 24 20.60 -9.14 44.03
N MET A 25 19.99 -10.33 43.90
CA MET A 25 19.67 -11.21 45.02
C MET A 25 20.94 -11.77 45.67
N ASP A 26 20.95 -11.78 47.00
CA ASP A 26 22.07 -12.26 47.82
C ASP A 26 22.01 -13.79 47.94
N THR A 27 23.07 -14.45 47.47
CA THR A 27 23.20 -15.91 47.44
C THR A 27 23.46 -16.54 48.82
N TYR A 28 23.55 -15.73 49.88
CA TYR A 28 23.74 -16.19 51.26
C TYR A 28 22.47 -16.09 52.11
N ASP A 29 21.30 -15.94 51.49
CA ASP A 29 20.02 -15.97 52.20
C ASP A 29 19.74 -17.41 52.70
N PRO A 30 19.55 -17.64 54.02
CA PRO A 30 19.32 -18.98 54.61
C PRO A 30 18.02 -19.67 54.19
N ILE A 31 17.20 -19.05 53.34
CA ILE A 31 16.03 -19.66 52.65
C ILE A 31 16.30 -19.97 51.17
N PHE A 32 17.53 -19.75 50.69
CA PHE A 32 17.94 -20.14 49.33
C PHE A 32 18.28 -21.63 49.30
N ASP A 33 17.30 -22.45 48.91
CA ASP A 33 17.48 -23.88 48.68
C ASP A 33 18.06 -24.09 47.28
N SER A 34 19.28 -24.60 47.20
CA SER A 34 19.97 -24.89 45.94
C SER A 34 19.61 -26.25 45.33
N GLU A 35 18.63 -26.97 45.90
CA GLU A 35 18.19 -28.27 45.39
C GLU A 35 16.75 -28.22 44.86
N SER A 36 16.61 -27.80 43.60
CA SER A 36 15.56 -28.33 42.72
C SER A 36 16.00 -28.25 41.26
N GLU A 37 17.14 -28.86 40.96
CA GLU A 37 17.46 -29.32 39.62
C GLU A 37 16.82 -30.71 39.44
N ASP A 38 15.53 -30.74 39.14
CA ASP A 38 14.92 -31.91 38.49
C ASP A 38 14.93 -31.66 36.98
N GLU A 39 16.06 -32.03 36.37
CA GLU A 39 16.11 -32.49 34.97
C GLU A 39 15.05 -33.61 34.80
N ASP A 40 14.25 -33.55 33.73
CA ASP A 40 13.14 -34.45 33.36
C ASP A 40 11.71 -34.14 33.86
N CYS A 41 11.32 -32.86 33.93
CA CYS A 41 9.89 -32.49 33.87
C CYS A 41 9.42 -32.21 32.43
N LEU A 42 8.93 -33.26 31.74
CA LEU A 42 8.12 -33.13 30.53
C LEU A 42 6.73 -32.55 30.88
N TYR A 43 6.64 -31.23 31.05
CA TYR A 43 5.36 -30.54 31.08
C TYR A 43 4.94 -30.20 29.65
N THR A 44 3.85 -30.79 29.19
CA THR A 44 3.09 -30.28 28.05
C THR A 44 2.42 -28.97 28.49
N VAL A 45 3.11 -27.86 28.30
CA VAL A 45 2.55 -26.53 28.50
C VAL A 45 1.59 -26.26 27.35
N ILE A 46 0.30 -26.49 27.59
CA ILE A 46 -0.75 -25.78 26.85
C ILE A 46 -0.61 -24.32 27.27
N ASP A 47 0.10 -23.57 26.45
CA ASP A 47 0.51 -22.20 26.71
C ASP A 47 -0.69 -21.26 26.51
N VAL A 48 -1.62 -21.26 27.47
CA VAL A 48 -2.78 -20.34 27.50
C VAL A 48 -2.29 -18.87 27.43
N ALA A 49 -1.06 -18.60 27.90
CA ALA A 49 -0.40 -17.30 27.81
C ALA A 49 0.10 -16.94 26.40
N ALA A 50 0.42 -17.91 25.53
CA ALA A 50 0.82 -17.61 24.15
C ALA A 50 -0.36 -17.17 23.28
N ASP A 51 -1.55 -17.72 23.54
CA ASP A 51 -2.80 -17.24 22.92
C ASP A 51 -3.22 -15.87 23.49
N GLU A 52 -3.03 -15.63 24.79
CA GLU A 52 -3.26 -14.31 25.37
C GLU A 52 -2.27 -13.27 24.85
N TYR A 53 -1.00 -13.63 24.60
CA TYR A 53 0.00 -12.74 24.01
C TYR A 53 -0.28 -12.47 22.52
N ARG A 54 -0.70 -13.48 21.73
CA ARG A 54 -1.17 -13.29 20.34
C ARG A 54 -2.45 -12.45 20.29
N GLN A 55 -3.38 -12.63 21.23
CA GLN A 55 -4.57 -11.78 21.35
C GLN A 55 -4.25 -10.37 21.85
N ALA A 56 -3.22 -10.20 22.68
CA ALA A 56 -2.76 -8.90 23.17
C ALA A 56 -2.04 -8.10 22.08
N LEU A 57 -1.20 -8.72 21.25
CA LEU A 57 -0.59 -8.07 20.08
C LEU A 57 -1.66 -7.62 19.06
N ASN A 58 -2.74 -8.39 18.89
CA ASN A 58 -3.90 -7.96 18.11
C ASN A 58 -4.65 -6.76 18.72
N LYS A 59 -4.55 -6.55 20.05
CA LYS A 59 -5.17 -5.43 20.78
C LYS A 59 -4.26 -4.20 20.89
N THR A 60 -2.93 -4.34 20.76
CA THR A 60 -1.98 -3.22 20.79
C THR A 60 -1.59 -2.69 19.40
N SER A 61 -2.23 -3.19 18.33
CA SER A 61 -2.29 -2.43 17.08
C SER A 61 -2.87 -1.06 17.38
N CYS A 62 -2.18 0.00 16.96
CA CYS A 62 -2.43 1.41 17.24
C CYS A 62 -3.75 1.96 16.65
N PHE A 63 -4.83 1.20 16.70
CA PHE A 63 -6.17 1.54 16.26
C PHE A 63 -7.15 1.38 17.42
N SER A 64 -7.01 2.24 18.44
CA SER A 64 -8.07 2.44 19.44
C SER A 64 -7.92 3.80 20.13
N GLY A 65 -7.97 4.86 19.33
CA GLY A 65 -8.64 6.07 19.78
C GLY A 65 -10.11 5.85 19.48
N ALA A 66 -10.97 5.83 20.50
CA ALA A 66 -12.39 5.57 20.37
C ALA A 66 -13.08 6.63 19.47
N THR A 67 -13.08 6.39 18.17
CA THR A 67 -14.14 6.83 17.27
C THR A 67 -15.31 5.84 17.42
N PRO A 68 -16.58 6.30 17.35
CA PRO A 68 -17.71 5.39 17.29
C PRO A 68 -17.46 4.38 16.16
N PRO A 69 -17.84 3.10 16.33
CA PRO A 69 -17.65 2.11 15.28
C PRO A 69 -18.24 2.67 13.98
N PRO A 70 -17.48 2.71 12.86
CA PRO A 70 -18.03 3.18 11.61
C PRO A 70 -19.30 2.37 11.37
N GLN A 71 -20.42 3.07 11.21
CA GLN A 71 -21.69 2.44 10.81
C GLN A 71 -21.37 1.62 9.57
N LYS A 72 -21.32 0.28 9.73
CA LYS A 72 -20.98 -0.60 8.63
C LYS A 72 -22.09 -0.46 7.60
N SER A 73 -21.82 0.25 6.52
CA SER A 73 -22.68 0.27 5.35
C SER A 73 -22.91 -1.17 4.92
N HIS A 74 -24.18 -1.61 4.95
CA HIS A 74 -24.59 -2.98 4.63
C HIS A 74 -24.59 -3.30 3.12
N LEU A 75 -24.05 -2.40 2.29
CA LEU A 75 -24.09 -2.55 0.84
C LEU A 75 -23.02 -3.53 0.36
N THR A 76 -23.43 -4.40 -0.55
CA THR A 76 -22.51 -5.24 -1.32
C THR A 76 -21.72 -4.40 -2.33
N LEU A 77 -20.60 -4.92 -2.83
CA LEU A 77 -19.80 -4.26 -3.86
C LEU A 77 -20.61 -3.96 -5.13
N ASP A 78 -21.52 -4.86 -5.52
CA ASP A 78 -22.36 -4.70 -6.71
C ASP A 78 -23.37 -3.56 -6.55
N GLU A 79 -24.06 -3.51 -5.39
CA GLU A 79 -24.99 -2.42 -5.05
C GLU A 79 -24.26 -1.07 -4.97
N PHE A 80 -23.08 -1.04 -4.33
CA PHE A 80 -22.25 0.15 -4.30
C PHE A 80 -21.88 0.60 -5.71
N THR A 81 -21.44 -0.33 -6.56
CA THR A 81 -21.02 -0.01 -7.94
C THR A 81 -22.19 0.55 -8.74
N LYS A 82 -23.40 0.04 -8.54
CA LYS A 82 -24.61 0.56 -9.18
C LYS A 82 -24.91 2.00 -8.73
N LEU A 83 -24.93 2.26 -7.42
CA LEU A 83 -25.17 3.60 -6.89
C LEU A 83 -24.06 4.58 -7.28
N ALA A 84 -22.80 4.14 -7.27
CA ALA A 84 -21.67 4.92 -7.74
C ALA A 84 -21.81 5.34 -9.20
N LYS A 85 -22.32 4.45 -10.08
CA LYS A 85 -22.64 4.79 -11.48
C LYS A 85 -23.74 5.84 -11.58
N GLU A 86 -24.79 5.71 -10.76
CA GLU A 86 -25.88 6.69 -10.72
C GLU A 86 -25.38 8.08 -10.29
N ILE A 87 -24.59 8.13 -9.21
CA ILE A 87 -23.95 9.36 -8.73
C ILE A 87 -23.05 9.98 -9.80
N LEU A 88 -22.21 9.18 -10.46
CA LEU A 88 -21.34 9.68 -11.55
C LEU A 88 -22.15 10.21 -12.72
N ASN A 89 -23.24 9.53 -13.10
CA ASN A 89 -24.11 10.01 -14.17
C ASN A 89 -24.75 11.35 -13.82
N SER A 90 -25.24 11.52 -12.59
CA SER A 90 -25.74 12.81 -12.10
C SER A 90 -24.66 13.88 -12.10
N TYR A 91 -23.44 13.55 -11.67
CA TYR A 91 -22.28 14.45 -11.76
C TYR A 91 -21.97 14.85 -13.21
N PHE A 92 -22.06 13.91 -14.15
CA PHE A 92 -21.82 14.22 -15.56
C PHE A 92 -22.91 15.10 -16.19
N VAL A 93 -24.08 15.25 -15.56
CA VAL A 93 -25.11 16.19 -16.01
C VAL A 93 -24.94 17.54 -15.32
N ASN A 94 -24.74 17.54 -14.01
CA ASN A 94 -24.76 18.76 -13.20
C ASN A 94 -23.39 19.46 -13.11
N ARG A 95 -22.29 18.74 -13.30
CA ARG A 95 -20.89 19.20 -13.13
C ARG A 95 -20.56 19.73 -11.72
N GLU A 96 -21.39 19.44 -10.73
CA GLU A 96 -21.24 19.91 -9.35
C GLU A 96 -20.40 18.96 -8.50
N THR A 97 -19.18 19.37 -8.16
CA THR A 97 -18.26 18.57 -7.31
C THR A 97 -18.71 18.46 -5.86
N PHE A 98 -19.46 19.46 -5.36
CA PHE A 98 -19.98 19.46 -4.00
C PHE A 98 -21.03 18.37 -3.80
N ASP A 99 -21.98 18.26 -4.72
CA ASP A 99 -23.02 17.22 -4.71
C ASP A 99 -22.41 15.83 -4.82
N LEU A 100 -21.38 15.67 -5.66
CA LEU A 100 -20.62 14.43 -5.75
C LEU A 100 -20.00 14.05 -4.41
N SER A 101 -19.30 14.99 -3.76
CA SER A 101 -18.67 14.73 -2.46
C SER A 101 -19.69 14.33 -1.39
N LYS A 102 -20.81 15.05 -1.33
CA LYS A 102 -21.88 14.78 -0.36
C LYS A 102 -22.53 13.42 -0.59
N ALA A 103 -22.83 13.07 -1.85
CA ALA A 103 -23.42 11.78 -2.18
C ALA A 103 -22.51 10.60 -1.82
N LEU A 104 -21.19 10.75 -2.00
CA LEU A 104 -20.21 9.73 -1.60
C LEU A 104 -20.12 9.56 -0.08
N GLU A 105 -20.19 10.65 0.68
CA GLU A 105 -20.24 10.61 2.14
C GLU A 105 -21.53 9.95 2.66
N GLU A 106 -22.67 10.26 2.04
CA GLU A 106 -23.98 9.67 2.38
C GLU A 106 -24.03 8.16 2.12
N LEU A 107 -23.33 7.65 1.11
CA LEU A 107 -23.20 6.20 0.89
C LEU A 107 -22.47 5.50 2.04
N ASN A 108 -21.61 6.21 2.77
CA ASN A 108 -20.85 5.70 3.92
C ASN A 108 -20.08 4.39 3.63
N CYS A 109 -19.65 4.19 2.39
CA CYS A 109 -19.01 2.98 1.88
C CYS A 109 -17.50 3.16 1.65
N ASN A 110 -16.77 3.60 2.67
CA ASN A 110 -15.35 3.98 2.54
C ASN A 110 -14.47 2.87 1.96
N GLN A 111 -14.79 1.60 2.22
CA GLN A 111 -14.04 0.45 1.72
C GLN A 111 -14.07 0.26 0.19
N TYR A 112 -15.00 0.91 -0.52
CA TYR A 112 -15.18 0.78 -1.97
C TYR A 112 -14.81 2.05 -2.75
N LEU A 113 -14.27 3.08 -2.08
CA LEU A 113 -13.93 4.35 -2.73
C LEU A 113 -12.84 4.21 -3.79
N ASP A 114 -11.89 3.29 -3.63
CA ASP A 114 -10.90 2.99 -4.67
C ASP A 114 -11.57 2.44 -5.94
N SER A 115 -12.60 1.59 -5.80
CA SER A 115 -13.41 1.13 -6.94
C SER A 115 -14.24 2.25 -7.57
N PHE A 116 -14.73 3.20 -6.79
CA PHE A 116 -15.37 4.41 -7.33
C PHE A 116 -14.39 5.24 -8.16
N LEU A 117 -13.16 5.45 -7.71
CA LEU A 117 -12.14 6.20 -8.46
C LEU A 117 -11.83 5.54 -9.81
N VAL A 118 -11.69 4.21 -9.82
CA VAL A 118 -11.52 3.43 -11.06
C VAL A 118 -12.71 3.70 -11.99
N LEU A 119 -13.93 3.56 -11.49
CA LEU A 119 -15.14 3.77 -12.28
C LEU A 119 -15.24 5.20 -12.82
N ALA A 120 -14.90 6.21 -12.01
CA ALA A 120 -14.95 7.62 -12.38
C ALA A 120 -13.97 7.92 -13.53
N ILE A 121 -12.72 7.45 -13.41
CA ILE A 121 -11.70 7.62 -14.44
C ILE A 121 -12.14 6.88 -15.71
N GLN A 122 -12.49 5.60 -15.61
CA GLN A 122 -12.93 4.80 -16.77
C GLN A 122 -14.12 5.43 -17.51
N SER A 123 -15.13 5.89 -16.78
CA SER A 123 -16.32 6.54 -17.35
C SER A 123 -15.99 7.85 -18.06
N SER A 124 -14.90 8.52 -17.68
CA SER A 124 -14.43 9.76 -18.30
C SER A 124 -13.56 9.55 -19.55
N LEU A 125 -12.94 8.37 -19.71
CA LEU A 125 -12.02 8.12 -20.83
C LEU A 125 -12.69 8.19 -22.20
N HIS A 126 -13.97 7.83 -22.28
CA HIS A 126 -14.77 7.87 -23.50
C HIS A 126 -15.49 9.21 -23.72
N ARG A 127 -15.26 10.18 -22.82
CA ARG A 127 -15.92 11.48 -22.80
C ARG A 127 -15.01 12.60 -23.31
N SER A 128 -15.54 13.82 -23.38
CA SER A 128 -14.80 14.99 -23.83
C SER A 128 -13.61 15.32 -22.92
N THR A 129 -12.62 16.06 -23.44
CA THR A 129 -11.45 16.50 -22.66
C THR A 129 -11.83 17.42 -21.49
N ASP A 130 -12.89 18.20 -21.64
CA ASP A 130 -13.45 19.03 -20.57
C ASP A 130 -13.99 18.16 -19.42
N GLU A 131 -14.76 17.12 -19.74
CA GLU A 131 -15.25 16.14 -18.76
C GLU A 131 -14.13 15.41 -18.03
N GLN A 132 -13.07 15.03 -18.75
CA GLN A 132 -11.89 14.41 -18.15
C GLN A 132 -11.21 15.37 -17.15
N ARG A 133 -11.08 16.65 -17.51
CA ARG A 133 -10.51 17.68 -16.62
C ARG A 133 -11.37 17.88 -15.38
N CYS A 134 -12.69 17.94 -15.52
CA CYS A 134 -13.62 18.07 -14.40
C CYS A 134 -13.50 16.88 -13.43
N ILE A 135 -13.39 15.65 -13.96
CA ILE A 135 -13.16 14.46 -13.14
C ILE A 135 -11.83 14.56 -12.42
N SER A 136 -10.73 14.86 -13.11
CA SER A 136 -9.41 15.02 -12.48
C SER A 136 -9.45 16.01 -11.31
N ALA A 137 -10.03 17.20 -11.53
CA ALA A 137 -10.17 18.22 -10.48
C ALA A 137 -11.06 17.75 -9.31
N SER A 138 -12.11 16.97 -9.61
CA SER A 138 -12.98 16.41 -8.58
C SER A 138 -12.25 15.37 -7.73
N LEU A 139 -11.43 14.52 -8.35
CA LEU A 139 -10.63 13.53 -7.63
C LEU A 139 -9.66 14.21 -6.65
N THR A 140 -9.01 15.29 -7.08
CA THR A 140 -8.14 16.10 -6.23
C THR A 140 -8.92 16.71 -5.06
N LEU A 141 -10.10 17.29 -5.33
CA LEU A 141 -10.97 17.83 -4.27
C LEU A 141 -11.41 16.77 -3.26
N LEU A 142 -11.71 15.55 -3.71
CA LEU A 142 -12.10 14.45 -2.82
C LEU A 142 -10.95 14.04 -1.87
N VAL A 143 -9.70 14.13 -2.34
CA VAL A 143 -8.50 13.91 -1.52
C VAL A 143 -8.29 15.06 -0.53
N ASP A 144 -8.43 16.31 -0.99
CA ASP A 144 -8.28 17.50 -0.15
C ASP A 144 -9.33 17.58 0.97
N LYS A 145 -10.56 17.14 0.69
CA LYS A 145 -11.63 17.02 1.69
C LYS A 145 -11.49 15.81 2.60
N HIS A 146 -10.46 14.98 2.43
CA HIS A 146 -10.25 13.73 3.18
C HIS A 146 -11.37 12.69 3.06
N ILE A 147 -12.18 12.77 2.00
CA ILE A 147 -13.18 11.74 1.67
C ILE A 147 -12.46 10.52 1.11
N VAL A 148 -11.49 10.76 0.23
CA VAL A 148 -10.64 9.73 -0.36
C VAL A 148 -9.23 9.85 0.21
N SER A 149 -8.67 8.73 0.67
CA SER A 149 -7.27 8.67 1.09
C SER A 149 -6.33 8.57 -0.11
N LYS A 150 -5.10 9.08 0.02
CA LYS A 150 -4.04 8.90 -1.00
C LYS A 150 -3.77 7.41 -1.28
N GLN A 151 -3.89 6.55 -0.28
CA GLN A 151 -3.76 5.10 -0.47
C GLN A 151 -4.84 4.51 -1.38
N GLN A 152 -6.09 4.97 -1.26
CA GLN A 152 -7.16 4.56 -2.16
C GLN A 152 -6.93 5.09 -3.58
N MET A 153 -6.39 6.30 -3.73
CA MET A 153 -5.98 6.84 -5.03
C MET A 153 -4.91 5.94 -5.69
N VAL A 154 -3.87 5.56 -4.95
CA VAL A 154 -2.83 4.65 -5.45
C VAL A 154 -3.43 3.30 -5.85
N ARG A 155 -4.27 2.69 -5.01
CA ARG A 155 -4.95 1.41 -5.33
C ARG A 155 -5.82 1.50 -6.58
N ALA A 156 -6.48 2.63 -6.80
CA ALA A 156 -7.27 2.86 -7.99
C ALA A 156 -6.40 2.92 -9.25
N PHE A 157 -5.28 3.65 -9.20
CA PHE A 157 -4.31 3.67 -10.29
C PHE A 157 -3.67 2.31 -10.54
N GLU A 158 -3.35 1.53 -9.51
CA GLU A 158 -2.86 0.15 -9.64
C GLU A 158 -3.84 -0.72 -10.44
N LYS A 159 -5.14 -0.65 -10.10
CA LYS A 159 -6.19 -1.36 -10.84
C LYS A 159 -6.28 -0.88 -12.29
N LEU A 160 -6.26 0.43 -12.53
CA LEU A 160 -6.35 1.01 -13.88
C LEU A 160 -5.15 0.62 -14.76
N ILE A 161 -3.94 0.71 -14.22
CA ILE A 161 -2.70 0.35 -14.91
C ILE A 161 -2.69 -1.14 -15.24
N GLN A 162 -3.06 -1.99 -14.28
CA GLN A 162 -3.15 -3.42 -14.50
C GLN A 162 -4.13 -3.74 -15.63
N SER A 163 -5.34 -3.15 -15.60
CA SER A 163 -6.35 -3.32 -16.64
C SER A 163 -5.92 -2.76 -18.00
N ALA A 164 -5.26 -1.59 -18.05
CA ALA A 164 -4.78 -0.99 -19.30
C ALA A 164 -3.61 -1.77 -19.93
N SER A 165 -2.87 -2.55 -19.13
CA SER A 165 -1.76 -3.39 -19.58
C SER A 165 -2.16 -4.82 -19.98
N ASP A 166 -3.42 -5.21 -19.78
CA ASP A 166 -3.90 -6.55 -20.12
C ASP A 166 -4.19 -6.65 -21.62
N ILE A 167 -3.27 -7.29 -22.34
CA ILE A 167 -3.28 -7.47 -23.81
C ILE A 167 -4.33 -8.51 -24.24
N ASN A 168 -4.93 -9.26 -23.32
CA ASN A 168 -5.88 -10.34 -23.63
C ASN A 168 -7.28 -9.88 -24.11
N GLY A 169 -7.40 -8.62 -24.54
CA GLY A 169 -8.37 -8.25 -25.59
C GLY A 169 -9.64 -7.53 -25.14
N ASP A 170 -9.95 -7.49 -23.84
CA ASP A 170 -11.20 -6.88 -23.35
C ASP A 170 -11.02 -5.46 -22.77
N SER A 171 -9.78 -4.95 -22.70
CA SER A 171 -9.52 -3.62 -22.14
C SER A 171 -9.77 -2.52 -23.17
N GLN A 172 -10.86 -1.78 -23.00
CA GLN A 172 -11.15 -0.55 -23.77
C GLN A 172 -10.37 0.68 -23.28
N LEU A 173 -9.42 0.50 -22.35
CA LEU A 173 -8.70 1.58 -21.71
C LEU A 173 -7.55 2.05 -22.59
N ASN A 174 -7.46 3.35 -22.84
CA ASN A 174 -6.33 3.96 -23.51
C ASN A 174 -5.20 4.20 -22.48
N PRO A 175 -4.02 3.53 -22.60
CA PRO A 175 -2.92 3.68 -21.65
C PRO A 175 -2.41 5.12 -21.50
N ASP A 176 -2.36 5.88 -22.59
CA ASP A 176 -1.90 7.29 -22.57
C ASP A 176 -2.85 8.17 -21.76
N ARG A 177 -4.16 7.94 -21.88
CA ARG A 177 -5.15 8.69 -21.10
C ARG A 177 -5.10 8.32 -19.63
N VAL A 178 -4.92 7.04 -19.31
CA VAL A 178 -4.71 6.60 -17.91
C VAL A 178 -3.45 7.24 -17.33
N TYR A 179 -2.36 7.26 -18.10
CA TYR A 179 -1.12 7.93 -17.69
C TYR A 179 -1.31 9.43 -17.48
N LEU A 180 -2.05 10.12 -18.35
CA LEU A 180 -2.35 11.54 -18.18
C LEU A 180 -3.08 11.83 -16.86
N PHE A 181 -4.07 11.00 -16.49
CA PHE A 181 -4.73 11.12 -15.17
C PHE A 181 -3.76 10.88 -14.02
N LEU A 182 -2.84 9.92 -14.15
CA LEU A 182 -1.82 9.66 -13.15
C LEU A 182 -0.86 10.84 -13.00
N ASP A 183 -0.38 11.40 -14.10
CA ASP A 183 0.53 12.55 -14.12
C ASP A 183 -0.11 13.77 -13.45
N CYS A 184 -1.38 14.07 -13.78
CA CYS A 184 -2.16 15.09 -13.07
C CYS A 184 -2.27 14.81 -11.57
N ALA A 185 -2.56 13.57 -11.17
CA ALA A 185 -2.67 13.21 -9.75
C ALA A 185 -1.32 13.32 -9.01
N VAL A 186 -0.19 13.14 -9.69
CA VAL A 186 1.15 13.37 -9.14
C VAL A 186 1.41 14.87 -8.99
N LEU A 187 1.10 15.67 -10.01
CA LEU A 187 1.23 17.13 -9.96
C LEU A 187 0.37 17.76 -8.85
N ASP A 188 -0.83 17.23 -8.64
CA ASP A 188 -1.75 17.64 -7.58
C ASP A 188 -1.37 17.08 -6.20
N GLY A 189 -0.28 16.29 -6.10
CA GLY A 189 0.19 15.71 -4.84
C GLY A 189 -0.72 14.64 -4.24
N CYS A 190 -1.66 14.11 -5.03
CA CYS A 190 -2.55 13.01 -4.66
C CYS A 190 -1.84 11.65 -4.70
N VAL A 191 -0.86 11.50 -5.60
CA VAL A 191 0.01 10.32 -5.74
C VAL A 191 1.47 10.75 -5.65
N ASP A 192 2.30 9.92 -5.03
CA ASP A 192 3.74 10.20 -4.89
C ASP A 192 4.49 9.90 -6.20
N GLU A 193 5.46 10.76 -6.56
CA GLU A 193 6.25 10.61 -7.80
C GLU A 193 7.03 9.28 -7.85
N SER A 194 7.39 8.71 -6.70
CA SER A 194 8.04 7.40 -6.64
C SER A 194 7.17 6.27 -7.21
N TYR A 195 5.85 6.46 -7.29
CA TYR A 195 4.95 5.50 -7.94
C TYR A 195 5.19 5.43 -9.44
N VAL A 196 5.40 6.56 -10.11
CA VAL A 196 5.67 6.63 -11.57
C VAL A 196 6.95 5.87 -11.93
N ARG A 197 7.95 5.91 -11.04
CA ARG A 197 9.22 5.18 -11.22
C ARG A 197 9.11 3.66 -11.03
N ARG A 198 7.96 3.18 -10.54
CA ARG A 198 7.67 1.76 -10.31
C ARG A 198 6.58 1.22 -11.24
N LEU A 199 6.29 1.94 -12.32
CA LEU A 199 5.28 1.51 -13.29
C LEU A 199 5.69 0.17 -13.95
N PRO A 200 4.73 -0.75 -14.17
CA PRO A 200 5.01 -2.04 -14.79
C PRO A 200 5.55 -1.90 -16.22
N GLU A 201 6.50 -2.76 -16.59
CA GLU A 201 7.08 -2.80 -17.94
C GLU A 201 6.02 -2.91 -19.04
N LYS A 202 4.99 -3.76 -18.83
CA LYS A 202 3.90 -3.95 -19.80
C LYS A 202 3.12 -2.67 -20.05
N PHE A 203 2.84 -1.90 -18.99
CA PHE A 203 2.14 -0.63 -19.11
C PHE A 203 3.00 0.41 -19.83
N LEU A 204 4.27 0.55 -19.43
CA LEU A 204 5.21 1.46 -20.09
C LEU A 204 5.40 1.14 -21.58
N ALA A 205 5.41 -0.15 -21.94
CA ALA A 205 5.49 -0.60 -23.33
C ALA A 205 4.20 -0.38 -24.13
N ALA A 206 3.06 -0.20 -23.46
CA ALA A 206 1.76 0.06 -24.08
C ALA A 206 1.48 1.56 -24.32
N LEU A 207 2.31 2.45 -23.77
CA LEU A 207 2.22 3.90 -24.02
C LEU A 207 2.64 4.22 -25.45
N SER A 208 2.01 5.26 -26.02
CA SER A 208 2.39 5.75 -27.34
C SER A 208 3.77 6.40 -27.33
N ARG A 209 4.36 6.48 -28.53
CA ARG A 209 5.67 7.10 -28.71
C ARG A 209 5.65 8.57 -28.32
N GLU A 210 4.56 9.27 -28.63
CA GLU A 210 4.34 10.68 -28.30
C GLU A 210 4.36 10.90 -26.79
N THR A 211 3.68 10.04 -26.02
CA THR A 211 3.69 10.10 -24.55
C THR A 211 5.09 9.87 -23.99
N LEU A 212 5.81 8.89 -24.50
CA LEU A 212 7.17 8.57 -24.05
C LEU A 212 8.17 9.68 -24.38
N GLU A 213 8.10 10.26 -25.59
CA GLU A 213 8.97 11.36 -26.00
C GLU A 213 8.70 12.65 -25.20
N GLY A 214 7.44 12.91 -24.85
CA GLY A 214 7.06 14.02 -23.97
C GLY A 214 7.51 13.84 -22.52
N ASN A 215 7.76 12.60 -22.09
CA ASN A 215 8.04 12.25 -20.70
C ASN A 215 9.35 11.47 -20.57
N ARG A 216 10.50 12.17 -20.67
CA ARG A 216 11.85 11.56 -20.63
C ARG A 216 12.07 10.63 -19.43
N HIS A 217 11.51 10.97 -18.28
CA HIS A 217 11.64 10.17 -17.06
C HIS A 217 11.00 8.77 -17.20
N LEU A 218 9.97 8.58 -18.03
CA LEU A 218 9.40 7.26 -18.31
C LEU A 218 10.33 6.40 -19.15
N VAL A 219 11.02 7.01 -20.12
CA VAL A 219 12.02 6.31 -20.95
C VAL A 219 13.18 5.84 -20.09
N ASP A 220 13.66 6.69 -19.18
CA ASP A 220 14.69 6.32 -18.22
C ASP A 220 14.21 5.22 -17.26
N ALA A 221 12.96 5.31 -16.76
CA ALA A 221 12.37 4.28 -15.90
C ALA A 221 12.27 2.92 -16.63
N LEU A 222 11.81 2.91 -17.88
CA LEU A 222 11.72 1.68 -18.69
C LEU A 222 13.10 1.06 -18.94
N ARG A 223 14.12 1.87 -19.25
CA ARG A 223 15.49 1.39 -19.43
C ARG A 223 16.07 0.81 -18.13
N ASN A 224 15.89 1.51 -17.02
CA ASN A 224 16.36 1.05 -15.71
C ASN A 224 15.66 -0.25 -15.29
N LEU A 225 14.36 -0.36 -15.54
CA LEU A 225 13.59 -1.57 -15.26
C LEU A 225 14.09 -2.77 -16.09
N LYS A 226 14.33 -2.58 -17.39
CA LYS A 226 14.85 -3.65 -18.27
C LYS A 226 16.22 -4.14 -17.84
N SER A 227 17.15 -3.21 -17.61
CA SER A 227 18.51 -3.55 -17.15
C SER A 227 18.51 -4.24 -15.78
N PHE A 228 17.68 -3.77 -14.84
CA PHE A 228 17.50 -4.41 -13.54
C PHE A 228 16.96 -5.84 -13.68
N LYS A 229 15.91 -6.06 -14.47
CA LYS A 229 15.34 -7.40 -14.69
C LYS A 229 16.32 -8.36 -15.35
N GLU A 230 17.15 -7.87 -16.26
CA GLU A 230 18.22 -8.66 -16.87
C GLU A 230 19.29 -9.06 -15.84
N ALA A 231 19.74 -8.12 -15.02
CA ALA A 231 20.67 -8.40 -13.92
C ALA A 231 20.10 -9.44 -12.94
N VAL A 232 18.83 -9.28 -12.54
CA VAL A 232 18.14 -10.25 -11.67
C VAL A 232 18.07 -11.62 -12.34
N ARG A 233 17.69 -11.70 -13.63
CA ARG A 233 17.61 -12.97 -14.36
C ARG A 233 18.94 -13.72 -14.40
N ASN A 234 20.05 -13.00 -14.53
CA ASN A 234 21.38 -13.58 -14.53
C ASN A 234 21.84 -14.01 -13.13
N PHE A 235 21.40 -13.31 -12.08
CA PHE A 235 21.74 -13.61 -10.69
C PHE A 235 20.92 -14.76 -10.09
N LEU A 236 19.65 -14.92 -10.49
CA LEU A 236 18.73 -15.89 -9.89
C LEU A 236 19.23 -17.35 -9.90
N PRO A 237 19.82 -17.90 -10.97
CA PRO A 237 20.33 -19.27 -10.98
C PRO A 237 21.34 -19.53 -9.86
N ASP A 238 22.29 -18.61 -9.67
CA ASP A 238 23.32 -18.70 -8.65
C ASP A 238 22.72 -18.57 -7.26
N PHE A 239 21.79 -17.62 -7.07
CA PHE A 239 21.07 -17.44 -5.80
C PHE A 239 20.30 -18.70 -5.38
N PHE A 240 19.63 -19.38 -6.31
CA PHE A 240 18.91 -20.62 -5.99
C PHE A 240 19.85 -21.81 -5.74
N ASN A 241 21.07 -21.79 -6.28
CA ASN A 241 22.07 -22.83 -6.05
C ASN A 241 22.81 -22.62 -4.72
N SER A 242 23.12 -21.36 -4.36
CA SER A 242 23.86 -21.02 -3.15
C SER A 242 22.95 -20.87 -1.92
N GLY A 243 21.72 -20.36 -2.10
CA GLY A 243 20.82 -19.98 -1.01
C GLY A 243 21.36 -18.82 -0.15
N SER A 244 22.40 -18.12 -0.60
CA SER A 244 23.13 -17.13 0.20
C SER A 244 22.38 -15.80 0.27
N VAL A 245 21.97 -15.42 1.49
CA VAL A 245 21.30 -14.14 1.74
C VAL A 245 22.31 -12.98 1.66
N GLU A 246 23.57 -13.23 1.96
CA GLU A 246 24.65 -12.25 1.89
C GLU A 246 24.94 -11.86 0.44
N GLU A 247 25.04 -12.83 -0.47
CA GLU A 247 25.23 -12.57 -1.91
C GLU A 247 24.05 -11.77 -2.49
N MET A 248 22.82 -12.10 -2.07
CA MET A 248 21.62 -11.35 -2.46
C MET A 248 21.69 -9.88 -2.00
N LYS A 249 22.11 -9.61 -0.77
CA LYS A 249 22.24 -8.22 -0.27
C LYS A 249 23.28 -7.45 -1.08
N ILE A 250 24.45 -8.03 -1.30
CA ILE A 250 25.53 -7.42 -2.08
C ILE A 250 25.03 -7.10 -3.50
N PHE A 251 24.40 -8.07 -4.17
CA PHE A 251 23.83 -7.88 -5.49
C PHE A 251 22.83 -6.72 -5.54
N LEU A 252 21.87 -6.68 -4.60
CA LEU A 252 20.84 -5.62 -4.57
C LEU A 252 21.42 -4.23 -4.30
N ASP A 253 22.44 -4.13 -3.44
CA ASP A 253 23.14 -2.88 -3.16
C ASP A 253 23.94 -2.39 -4.39
N GLU A 254 24.58 -3.31 -5.12
CA GLU A 254 25.30 -3.02 -6.36
C GLU A 254 24.40 -2.48 -7.47
N GLN A 255 23.15 -2.95 -7.56
CA GLN A 255 22.20 -2.45 -8.56
C GLN A 255 21.86 -0.96 -8.39
N ARG A 256 21.96 -0.41 -7.16
CA ARG A 256 21.60 1.00 -6.84
C ARG A 256 20.19 1.41 -7.30
N GLN A 257 19.24 0.47 -7.32
CA GLN A 257 17.84 0.69 -7.71
C GLN A 257 16.87 0.27 -6.59
N PRO A 258 16.81 1.00 -5.45
CA PRO A 258 15.98 0.60 -4.31
C PRO A 258 14.48 0.55 -4.64
N LEU A 259 14.01 1.41 -5.55
CA LEU A 259 12.61 1.44 -5.97
C LEU A 259 12.19 0.21 -6.79
N LEU A 260 13.14 -0.51 -7.40
CA LEU A 260 12.87 -1.67 -8.25
C LEU A 260 13.01 -3.01 -7.51
N GLN A 261 13.37 -3.00 -6.22
CA GLN A 261 13.55 -4.23 -5.44
C GLN A 261 12.29 -5.10 -5.37
N HIS A 262 11.10 -4.51 -5.52
CA HIS A 262 9.85 -5.27 -5.62
C HIS A 262 9.83 -6.23 -6.84
N GLU A 263 10.48 -5.86 -7.95
CA GLU A 263 10.58 -6.71 -9.14
C GLU A 263 11.53 -7.89 -8.90
N PHE A 264 12.58 -7.72 -8.08
CA PHE A 264 13.42 -8.84 -7.64
C PHE A 264 12.57 -9.88 -6.88
N VAL A 265 11.80 -9.43 -5.87
CA VAL A 265 10.94 -10.32 -5.08
C VAL A 265 9.96 -11.06 -5.98
N LYS A 266 9.31 -10.33 -6.90
CA LYS A 266 8.39 -10.93 -7.87
C LYS A 266 9.08 -11.99 -8.72
N MET A 267 10.24 -11.70 -9.32
CA MET A 267 10.97 -12.64 -10.17
C MET A 267 11.49 -13.86 -9.41
N VAL A 268 11.91 -13.71 -8.15
CA VAL A 268 12.26 -14.83 -7.27
C VAL A 268 11.05 -15.74 -7.08
N VAL A 269 9.90 -15.17 -6.71
CA VAL A 269 8.66 -15.93 -6.47
C VAL A 269 8.20 -16.65 -7.74
N GLU A 270 8.16 -15.96 -8.88
CA GLU A 270 7.80 -16.55 -10.18
C GLU A 270 8.76 -17.69 -10.57
N SER A 271 10.06 -17.51 -10.32
CA SER A 271 11.07 -18.54 -10.61
C SER A 271 10.99 -19.73 -9.66
N ALA A 272 10.63 -19.49 -8.40
CA ALA A 272 10.42 -20.56 -7.41
C ALA A 272 9.22 -21.43 -7.79
N PHE A 273 8.12 -20.85 -8.29
CA PHE A 273 6.98 -21.62 -8.80
C PHE A 273 7.25 -22.33 -10.13
N SER A 274 8.16 -21.80 -10.96
CA SER A 274 8.50 -22.39 -12.26
C SER A 274 9.47 -23.58 -12.14
N LYS A 275 10.22 -23.66 -11.02
CA LYS A 275 11.00 -24.83 -10.66
C LYS A 275 10.07 -25.85 -10.01
N GLU A 276 9.36 -26.64 -10.81
CA GLU A 276 8.77 -27.89 -10.32
C GLU A 276 9.89 -28.74 -9.69
N ASN A 277 9.60 -29.35 -8.53
CA ASN A 277 10.48 -30.28 -7.80
C ASN A 277 11.09 -31.35 -8.70
#